data_AF-A0A517PYF7-F1
#
_entry.id   AF-A0A517PYF7-F1
#
_cell.length_a   1.000
_cell.length_b   1.000
_cell.length_c   1.000
_cell.angle_alpha   90.00
_cell.angle_beta   90.00
_cell.angle_gamma   90.00
#
_symmetry.space_group_name_H-M   'P 1'
#
loop_
_entity.id
_entity.type
_entity.pdbx_description
1 polymer ?
#
loop_
_entity_poly.entity_id
_entity_poly.type
_entity_poly.pdbx_seq_one_letter_code
_entity_poly.pdbx_strand_id
1 'polypeptide(L)'
;MSGQPRTSKTTIIARILALGASLGTTLFYILGALGVSAAIGPIWIGGIIAVSFWVLVMWGIIRLLGWAMSGHDPDYQQYISEGGDPYFDGLPPPFNMDSVTQRVGGLSEPITDFVPPEDWQYQCMQCGARVEHEIDTCWNCGNGNDIEQCHGCGMLVKEPSFGAFKTTGVICPQCNCLIRT
;
A
#
# COMPACT_ATOMS: atom_id res chain seq x y z
N MET A 1 11.76 -11.98 -5.43
CA MET A 1 10.56 -11.12 -5.31
C MET A 1 10.35 -10.87 -3.84
N SER A 2 10.96 -9.82 -3.29
CA SER A 2 10.63 -9.35 -1.94
C SER A 2 9.22 -8.78 -2.00
N GLY A 3 8.26 -9.48 -1.38
CA GLY A 3 6.86 -9.06 -1.38
C GLY A 3 6.76 -7.63 -0.88
N GLN A 4 6.01 -6.80 -1.61
CA GLN A 4 5.71 -5.46 -1.13
C GLN A 4 5.10 -5.55 0.28
N PRO A 5 5.48 -4.66 1.19
CA PRO A 5 5.05 -4.69 2.59
C PRO A 5 3.64 -4.11 2.77
N ARG A 6 2.73 -4.45 1.86
CA ARG A 6 1.30 -4.24 2.05
C ARG A 6 0.80 -5.18 3.13
N THR A 7 -0.18 -4.76 3.92
CA THR A 7 -0.87 -5.65 4.84
C THR A 7 -1.40 -6.84 4.05
N SER A 8 -0.97 -8.04 4.42
CA SER A 8 -1.36 -9.24 3.69
C SER A 8 -2.87 -9.44 3.69
N LYS A 9 -3.43 -9.95 2.58
CA LYS A 9 -4.88 -10.23 2.47
C LYS A 9 -5.35 -11.17 3.59
N THR A 10 -4.52 -12.11 4.01
CA THR A 10 -4.81 -13.02 5.12
C THR A 10 -4.90 -12.27 6.46
N THR A 11 -4.03 -11.28 6.71
CA THR A 11 -4.15 -10.40 7.89
C THR A 11 -5.45 -9.60 7.85
N ILE A 12 -5.83 -9.03 6.69
CA ILE A 12 -7.08 -8.28 6.54
C ILE A 12 -8.29 -9.18 6.79
N ILE A 13 -8.32 -10.37 6.18
CA ILE A 13 -9.38 -11.37 6.38
C ILE A 13 -9.45 -11.79 7.85
N ALA A 14 -8.31 -12.03 8.50
CA ALA A 14 -8.26 -12.38 9.92
C ALA A 14 -8.86 -11.28 10.81
N ARG A 15 -8.58 -10.00 10.53
CA ARG A 15 -9.19 -8.86 11.24
C ARG A 15 -10.70 -8.80 11.04
N ILE A 16 -11.18 -9.00 9.81
CA ILE A 16 -12.62 -9.05 9.49
C ILE A 16 -13.28 -10.20 10.25
N LEU A 17 -12.70 -11.39 10.23
CA LEU A 17 -13.23 -12.56 10.93
C LEU A 17 -13.23 -12.38 12.45
N ALA A 18 -12.17 -11.80 13.02
CA ALA A 18 -12.10 -11.51 14.45
C ALA A 18 -13.18 -10.51 14.90
N LEU A 19 -13.41 -9.46 14.11
CA LEU A 19 -14.50 -8.52 14.38
C LEU A 19 -15.87 -9.19 14.25
N GLY A 20 -16.09 -9.94 13.17
CA GLY A 20 -17.35 -10.66 12.95
C GLY A 20 -17.66 -11.69 14.03
N ALA A 21 -16.66 -12.47 14.43
CA ALA A 21 -16.79 -13.48 15.48
C ALA A 21 -17.05 -12.84 16.86
N SER A 22 -16.37 -11.75 17.20
CA SER A 22 -16.57 -11.08 18.48
C SER A 22 -17.98 -10.48 18.59
N LEU A 23 -18.42 -9.72 17.57
CA LEU A 23 -19.78 -9.16 17.52
C LEU A 23 -20.85 -10.26 17.51
N GLY A 24 -20.67 -11.29 16.68
CA GLY A 24 -21.60 -12.42 16.58
C GLY A 24 -21.73 -13.17 17.91
N THR A 25 -20.62 -13.42 18.59
CA THR A 25 -20.59 -14.09 19.90
C THR A 25 -21.29 -13.26 20.97
N THR A 26 -20.98 -11.96 21.06
CA THR A 26 -21.64 -11.06 22.02
C THR A 26 -23.15 -11.02 21.81
N LEU A 27 -23.61 -10.89 20.57
CA LEU A 27 -25.03 -10.86 20.24
C LEU A 27 -25.71 -12.20 20.52
N PHE A 28 -25.05 -13.32 20.23
CA PHE A 28 -25.57 -14.65 20.57
C PHE A 28 -25.79 -14.80 22.08
N TYR A 29 -24.83 -14.37 22.92
CA TYR A 29 -24.99 -14.42 24.38
C TYR A 29 -26.11 -13.53 24.90
N ILE A 30 -26.25 -12.31 24.38
CA ILE A 30 -27.35 -11.41 24.74
C ILE A 30 -28.70 -12.07 24.42
N LEU A 31 -28.84 -12.65 23.23
CA LEU A 31 -30.08 -13.30 22.80
C LEU A 31 -30.34 -14.61 23.55
N GLY A 32 -29.29 -15.34 23.93
CA GLY A 32 -29.38 -16.49 24.82
C GLY A 32 -29.91 -16.10 26.20
N ALA A 33 -29.42 -15.01 26.78
CA ALA A 33 -29.91 -14.48 28.06
C ALA A 33 -31.39 -14.06 27.99
N LEU A 34 -31.87 -13.63 26.82
CA LEU A 34 -33.27 -13.29 26.57
C LEU A 34 -34.15 -14.50 26.21
N GLY A 35 -33.60 -15.72 26.16
CA GLY A 35 -34.36 -16.95 25.89
C GLY A 35 -34.80 -17.14 24.42
N VAL A 36 -34.27 -16.35 23.48
CA VAL A 36 -34.68 -16.35 22.06
C VAL A 36 -33.64 -16.97 21.11
N SER A 37 -32.55 -17.53 21.64
CA SER A 37 -31.44 -18.07 20.84
C SER A 37 -31.85 -19.16 19.85
N ALA A 38 -32.76 -20.07 20.23
CA ALA A 38 -33.19 -21.19 19.37
C ALA A 38 -33.96 -20.75 18.11
N ALA A 39 -34.71 -19.64 18.20
CA ALA A 39 -35.47 -19.10 17.07
C ALA A 39 -34.60 -18.23 16.14
N ILE A 40 -33.61 -17.53 16.69
CA ILE A 40 -32.80 -16.56 15.95
C ILE A 40 -31.51 -17.19 15.41
N GLY A 41 -31.04 -18.31 15.96
CA GLY A 41 -29.84 -19.02 15.48
C GLY A 41 -29.80 -19.24 13.96
N PRO A 42 -30.87 -19.78 13.33
CA PRO A 42 -30.93 -19.93 11.88
C PRO A 42 -30.87 -18.60 11.11
N ILE A 43 -31.49 -17.54 11.64
CA ILE A 43 -31.47 -16.19 11.04
C ILE A 43 -30.04 -15.63 11.06
N TRP A 44 -29.31 -15.83 12.15
CA TRP A 44 -27.91 -15.44 12.28
C TRP A 44 -27.00 -16.15 11.27
N ILE A 45 -27.14 -17.48 11.16
CA ILE A 45 -26.37 -18.27 10.18
C ILE A 45 -26.69 -17.78 8.77
N GLY A 46 -27.98 -17.58 8.45
CA GLY A 46 -28.40 -17.02 7.17
C GLY A 46 -27.80 -15.64 6.90
N GLY A 47 -27.77 -14.76 7.90
CA GLY A 47 -27.14 -13.45 7.82
C GLY A 47 -25.65 -13.50 7.54
N ILE A 48 -24.90 -14.36 8.24
CA ILE A 48 -23.45 -14.56 8.01
C ILE A 48 -23.20 -15.05 6.58
N ILE A 49 -23.97 -16.04 6.11
CA ILE A 49 -23.85 -16.57 4.75
C ILE A 49 -24.17 -15.49 3.71
N ALA A 50 -25.26 -14.75 3.90
CA ALA A 50 -25.68 -13.69 3.00
C ALA A 50 -24.63 -12.56 2.91
N VAL A 51 -24.09 -12.10 4.04
CA VAL A 51 -23.04 -11.07 4.09
C VAL A 51 -21.75 -11.59 3.44
N SER A 52 -21.34 -12.83 3.74
CA SER A 52 -20.14 -13.42 3.16
C SER A 52 -20.25 -13.55 1.64
N PHE A 53 -21.43 -13.99 1.16
CA PHE A 53 -21.74 -14.06 -0.26
C PHE A 53 -21.72 -12.68 -0.91
N TRP A 54 -22.34 -11.69 -0.28
CA TRP A 54 -22.35 -10.30 -0.76
C TRP A 54 -20.93 -9.72 -0.89
N VAL A 55 -20.08 -9.93 0.12
CA VAL A 55 -18.67 -9.48 0.09
C VAL A 55 -17.92 -10.14 -1.07
N LEU A 56 -18.12 -11.43 -1.31
CA LEU A 56 -17.49 -12.14 -2.43
C LEU A 56 -17.96 -11.60 -3.79
N VAL A 57 -19.26 -11.31 -3.93
CA VAL A 57 -19.82 -10.70 -5.14
C VAL A 57 -19.22 -9.31 -5.36
N MET A 58 -19.16 -8.47 -4.32
CA MET A 58 -18.60 -7.12 -4.41
C MET A 58 -17.10 -7.13 -4.76
N TRP A 59 -16.32 -8.01 -4.14
CA TRP A 59 -14.93 -8.24 -4.50
C TRP A 59 -14.79 -8.61 -5.99
N GLY A 60 -15.63 -9.53 -6.48
CA GLY A 60 -15.63 -9.94 -7.88
C GLY A 60 -15.98 -8.81 -8.85
N ILE A 61 -17.01 -8.01 -8.54
CA ILE A 61 -17.42 -6.84 -9.33
C ILE A 61 -16.28 -5.81 -9.40
N ILE A 62 -15.70 -5.44 -8.26
CA ILE A 62 -14.62 -4.45 -8.20
C ILE A 62 -13.40 -4.91 -8.99
N ARG A 63 -13.04 -6.20 -8.89
CA ARG A 63 -11.91 -6.76 -9.64
C ARG A 63 -12.17 -6.82 -11.15
N LEU A 64 -13.41 -7.14 -11.54
CA LEU A 64 -13.82 -7.11 -12.94
C LEU A 64 -13.81 -5.69 -13.51
N LEU A 65 -14.35 -4.71 -12.77
CA LEU A 65 -14.35 -3.30 -13.18
C LEU A 65 -12.93 -2.75 -13.30
N GLY A 66 -12.06 -3.00 -12.33
CA GLY A 66 -10.66 -2.59 -12.39
C GLY A 66 -9.94 -3.17 -13.61
N TRP A 67 -10.17 -4.45 -13.91
CA TRP A 67 -9.63 -5.06 -15.13
C TRP A 67 -10.25 -4.49 -16.41
N ALA A 68 -11.56 -4.23 -16.45
CA ALA A 68 -12.21 -3.67 -17.63
C ALA A 68 -11.76 -2.24 -17.94
N MET A 69 -11.45 -1.45 -16.90
CA MET A 69 -11.03 -0.05 -17.04
C MET A 69 -9.52 0.10 -17.28
N SER A 70 -8.69 -0.70 -16.60
CA SER A 70 -7.24 -0.52 -16.56
C SER A 70 -6.46 -1.78 -16.96
N GLY A 71 -7.11 -2.81 -17.49
CA GLY A 71 -6.47 -4.09 -17.81
C GLY A 71 -5.36 -4.01 -18.86
N HIS A 72 -5.33 -2.97 -19.70
CA HIS A 72 -4.26 -2.73 -20.67
C HIS A 72 -3.15 -1.81 -20.16
N ASP A 73 -3.32 -1.24 -18.96
CA ASP A 73 -2.35 -0.34 -18.36
C ASP A 73 -1.21 -1.16 -17.71
N PRO A 74 0.07 -0.95 -18.13
CA PRO A 74 1.20 -1.65 -17.53
C PRO A 74 1.31 -1.41 -16.02
N ASP A 75 0.93 -0.23 -15.52
CA ASP A 75 1.03 0.10 -14.10
C ASP A 75 -0.01 -0.69 -13.29
N TYR A 76 -1.23 -0.85 -13.83
CA TYR A 76 -2.25 -1.71 -13.22
C TYR A 76 -1.83 -3.19 -13.21
N GLN A 77 -1.22 -3.66 -14.30
CA GLN A 77 -0.71 -5.04 -14.36
C GLN A 77 0.41 -5.27 -13.34
N GLN A 78 1.31 -4.30 -13.20
CA GLN A 78 2.34 -4.33 -12.18
C GLN A 78 1.73 -4.37 -10.77
N TYR A 79 0.81 -3.46 -10.46
CA TYR A 79 0.08 -3.41 -9.19
C TYR A 79 -0.57 -4.76 -8.83
N ILE A 80 -1.27 -5.41 -9.79
CA ILE A 80 -1.88 -6.74 -9.56
C ILE A 80 -0.82 -7.83 -9.39
N SER A 81 0.25 -7.79 -10.18
CA SER A 81 1.35 -8.77 -10.12
C SER A 81 2.12 -8.73 -8.80
N GLU A 82 2.17 -7.56 -8.16
CA GLU A 82 2.81 -7.32 -6.87
C GLU A 82 1.91 -7.71 -5.69
N GLY A 83 0.69 -8.20 -5.96
CA GLY A 83 -0.26 -8.66 -4.95
C GLY A 83 -1.37 -7.67 -4.62
N GLY A 84 -1.43 -6.52 -5.30
CA GLY A 84 -2.46 -5.52 -5.13
C GLY A 84 -3.88 -6.06 -5.33
N ASP A 85 -4.82 -5.46 -4.59
CA ASP A 85 -6.23 -5.79 -4.70
C ASP A 85 -7.11 -4.57 -4.43
N PRO A 86 -7.83 -4.06 -5.44
CA PRO A 86 -8.57 -2.80 -5.29
C PRO A 86 -9.63 -2.86 -4.19
N TYR A 87 -10.17 -4.06 -3.90
CA TYR A 87 -11.13 -4.25 -2.83
C TYR A 87 -10.48 -4.16 -1.45
N PHE A 88 -9.44 -4.96 -1.20
CA PHE A 88 -8.78 -5.02 0.11
C PHE A 88 -7.94 -3.77 0.41
N ASP A 89 -7.33 -3.18 -0.62
CA ASP A 89 -6.56 -1.93 -0.49
C ASP A 89 -7.50 -0.74 -0.26
N GLY A 90 -8.75 -0.82 -0.71
CA GLY A 90 -9.77 0.21 -0.45
C GLY A 90 -10.40 0.17 0.96
N LEU A 91 -10.16 -0.87 1.75
CA LEU A 91 -10.76 -0.97 3.09
C LEU A 91 -10.17 0.06 4.04
N PRO A 92 -10.98 0.74 4.87
CA PRO A 92 -10.46 1.66 5.87
C PRO A 92 -9.87 0.91 7.07
N PRO A 93 -9.14 1.61 7.96
CA PRO A 93 -8.92 1.15 9.33
C PRO A 93 -10.25 0.74 9.99
N PRO A 94 -10.28 -0.34 10.81
CA PRO A 94 -9.15 -1.13 11.30
C PRO A 94 -8.72 -2.29 10.39
N PHE A 95 -9.34 -2.48 9.22
CA PHE A 95 -9.13 -3.66 8.39
C PHE A 95 -7.81 -3.58 7.63
N ASN A 96 -7.60 -2.48 6.92
CA ASN A 96 -6.32 -2.13 6.32
C ASN A 96 -5.77 -0.88 7.03
N MET A 97 -4.61 -1.04 7.66
CA MET A 97 -3.94 0.01 8.44
C MET A 97 -2.84 0.71 7.64
N ASP A 98 -2.58 0.25 6.41
CA ASP A 98 -1.60 0.88 5.55
C ASP A 98 -2.04 2.30 5.21
N SER A 99 -1.09 3.23 5.10
CA SER A 99 -1.36 4.56 4.57
C SER A 99 -1.77 4.47 3.09
N VAL A 100 -2.39 5.52 2.56
CA VAL A 100 -2.70 5.59 1.12
C VAL A 100 -1.44 5.41 0.28
N THR A 101 -0.35 6.05 0.69
CA THR A 101 0.92 5.97 -0.03
C THR A 101 1.55 4.57 0.02
N GLN A 102 1.43 3.85 1.14
CA GLN A 102 1.88 2.45 1.23
C GLN A 102 1.02 1.50 0.38
N ARG A 103 -0.28 1.77 0.24
CA ARG A 103 -1.19 1.00 -0.63
C ARG A 103 -0.89 1.19 -2.11
N VAL A 104 -0.53 2.42 -2.51
CA VAL A 104 -0.28 2.80 -3.90
C VAL A 104 1.17 2.55 -4.30
N GLY A 105 2.13 3.13 -3.55
CA GLY A 105 3.55 3.08 -3.85
C GLY A 105 4.24 1.78 -3.46
N GLY A 106 3.59 0.95 -2.64
CA GLY A 106 4.02 -0.42 -2.42
C GLY A 106 5.34 -0.57 -1.65
N LEU A 107 5.82 0.49 -0.99
CA LEU A 107 6.91 0.45 -0.03
C LEU A 107 6.39 0.71 1.38
N SER A 108 7.00 0.06 2.38
CA SER A 108 6.61 0.22 3.79
C SER A 108 7.10 1.55 4.27
N GLU A 109 6.22 2.29 4.92
CA GLU A 109 6.68 3.46 5.64
C GLU A 109 7.57 3.03 6.81
N PRO A 110 8.70 3.71 7.03
CA PRO A 110 9.58 3.44 8.15
C PRO A 110 8.88 3.78 9.47
N ILE A 111 9.21 3.03 10.52
CA ILE A 111 8.73 3.32 11.89
C ILE A 111 9.55 4.50 12.41
N THR A 112 8.93 5.69 12.49
CA THR A 112 9.58 6.92 12.98
C THR A 112 8.62 7.76 13.80
N ASP A 113 9.16 8.65 14.64
CA ASP A 113 8.37 9.60 15.42
C ASP A 113 7.82 10.77 14.59
N PHE A 114 8.40 11.00 13.41
CA PHE A 114 7.90 11.99 12.47
C PHE A 114 6.76 11.38 11.66
N VAL A 115 5.60 12.04 11.69
CA VAL A 115 4.45 11.67 10.85
C VAL A 115 4.45 12.61 9.65
N PRO A 116 4.88 12.16 8.46
CA PRO A 116 4.85 13.00 7.28
C PRO A 116 3.40 13.37 6.92
N PRO A 117 3.18 14.58 6.34
CA PRO A 117 1.87 15.02 5.89
C PRO A 117 1.16 14.02 4.96
N GLU A 118 -0.17 13.97 5.02
CA GLU A 118 -0.98 13.03 4.21
C GLU A 118 -0.99 13.36 2.71
N ASP A 119 -0.69 14.61 2.34
CA ASP A 119 -0.62 15.07 0.96
C ASP A 119 0.68 14.68 0.24
N TRP A 120 1.65 14.09 0.95
CA TRP A 120 2.88 13.56 0.37
C TRP A 120 2.63 12.24 -0.36
N GLN A 121 2.62 12.29 -1.69
CA GLN A 121 2.25 11.16 -2.56
C GLN A 121 3.42 10.29 -3.01
N TYR A 122 4.66 10.73 -2.81
CA TYR A 122 5.86 10.02 -3.28
C TYR A 122 6.50 9.20 -2.18
N GLN A 123 7.22 8.14 -2.54
CA GLN A 123 8.01 7.32 -1.60
C GLN A 123 9.48 7.30 -2.01
N CYS A 124 10.37 7.40 -1.02
CA CYS A 124 11.79 7.17 -1.24
C CYS A 124 12.05 5.71 -1.59
N MET A 125 12.64 5.46 -2.75
CA MET A 125 12.95 4.11 -3.25
C MET A 125 13.93 3.32 -2.38
N GLN A 126 14.68 3.98 -1.50
CA GLN A 126 15.66 3.33 -0.63
C GLN A 126 15.07 2.88 0.71
N CYS A 127 14.22 3.68 1.33
CA CYS A 127 13.72 3.42 2.68
C CYS A 127 12.19 3.39 2.82
N GLY A 128 11.44 3.68 1.75
CA GLY A 128 9.98 3.70 1.73
C GLY A 128 9.34 4.91 2.43
N ALA A 129 10.12 5.85 2.95
CA ALA A 129 9.60 7.07 3.57
C ALA A 129 8.81 7.92 2.58
N ARG A 130 7.66 8.46 3.00
CA ARG A 130 6.92 9.47 2.23
C ARG A 130 7.76 10.72 2.04
N VAL A 131 7.72 11.33 0.85
CA VAL A 131 8.43 12.56 0.50
C VAL A 131 7.51 13.51 -0.26
N GLU A 132 7.75 14.82 -0.14
CA GLU A 132 6.91 15.86 -0.72
C GLU A 132 6.95 15.86 -2.26
N HIS A 133 8.14 15.64 -2.84
CA HIS A 133 8.37 15.64 -4.27
C HIS A 133 9.09 14.35 -4.72
N GLU A 134 8.90 13.95 -5.98
CA GLU A 134 9.64 12.83 -6.61
C GLU A 134 11.16 13.11 -6.70
N ILE A 135 11.51 14.40 -6.72
CA ILE A 135 12.86 14.94 -6.90
C ILE A 135 13.19 15.74 -5.65
N ASP A 136 13.66 15.07 -4.59
CA ASP A 136 14.06 15.73 -3.34
C ASP A 136 15.12 14.92 -2.58
N THR A 137 15.54 15.41 -1.42
CA THR A 137 16.32 14.66 -0.42
C THR A 137 15.37 14.00 0.57
N CYS A 138 15.54 12.70 0.80
CA CYS A 138 14.69 11.95 1.71
C CYS A 138 15.03 12.33 3.15
N TRP A 139 14.05 12.89 3.87
CA TRP A 139 14.23 13.31 5.27
C TRP A 139 14.64 12.16 6.21
N ASN A 140 14.27 10.91 5.90
CA ASN A 140 14.53 9.77 6.77
C ASN A 140 15.93 9.16 6.55
N CYS A 141 16.34 8.93 5.30
CA CYS A 141 17.59 8.22 5.00
C CYS A 141 18.63 9.05 4.22
N GLY A 142 18.32 10.29 3.86
CA GLY A 142 19.23 11.19 3.13
C GLY A 142 19.44 10.85 1.65
N ASN A 143 18.75 9.85 1.11
CA ASN A 143 18.80 9.52 -0.32
C ASN A 143 18.46 10.76 -1.18
N GLY A 144 19.13 10.96 -2.31
CA GLY A 144 19.04 12.21 -3.09
C GLY A 144 19.95 13.34 -2.60
N ASN A 145 20.71 13.14 -1.52
CA ASN A 145 21.78 14.04 -1.09
C ASN A 145 23.18 13.60 -1.57
N ASP A 146 23.23 12.60 -2.45
CA ASP A 146 24.49 12.09 -2.98
C ASP A 146 25.14 13.13 -3.90
N ILE A 147 26.47 13.27 -3.78
CA ILE A 147 27.27 14.17 -4.60
C ILE A 147 28.35 13.32 -5.25
N GLU A 148 28.36 13.33 -6.58
CA GLU A 148 29.35 12.62 -7.37
C GLU A 148 30.21 13.60 -8.15
N GLN A 149 31.49 13.27 -8.30
CA GLN A 149 32.40 14.06 -9.11
C GLN A 149 32.31 13.62 -10.58
N CYS A 150 32.03 14.57 -11.47
CA CYS A 150 32.01 14.31 -12.89
C CYS A 150 33.42 13.93 -13.39
N HIS A 151 33.58 12.73 -13.95
CA HIS A 151 34.85 12.27 -14.52
C HIS A 151 35.36 13.13 -15.68
N GLY A 152 34.47 13.81 -16.43
CA GLY A 152 34.85 14.60 -17.60
C GLY A 152 35.41 15.99 -17.29
N CYS A 153 34.90 16.66 -16.25
CA CYS A 153 35.28 18.04 -15.93
C CYS A 153 35.62 18.29 -14.45
N GLY A 154 35.50 17.28 -13.60
CA GLY A 154 35.83 17.36 -12.18
C GLY A 154 34.83 18.14 -11.32
N MET A 155 33.73 18.63 -11.87
CA MET A 155 32.70 19.33 -11.10
C MET A 155 31.93 18.36 -10.20
N LEU A 156 31.55 18.82 -9.01
CA LEU A 156 30.66 18.08 -8.12
C LEU A 156 29.21 18.29 -8.57
N VAL A 157 28.50 17.20 -8.82
CA VAL A 157 27.09 17.20 -9.24
C VAL A 157 26.28 16.55 -8.13
N LYS A 158 25.23 17.24 -7.66
CA LYS A 158 24.27 16.68 -6.73
C LYS A 158 23.24 15.85 -7.50
N GLU A 159 22.83 14.73 -6.92
CA GLU A 159 21.78 13.89 -7.50
C GLU A 159 20.49 14.69 -7.69
N PRO A 160 19.88 14.68 -8.90
CA PRO A 160 18.63 15.40 -9.13
C PRO A 160 17.46 14.65 -8.49
N SER A 161 17.34 13.34 -8.71
CA SER A 161 16.22 12.53 -8.21
C SER A 161 16.72 11.25 -7.53
N PHE A 162 15.88 10.67 -6.66
CA PHE A 162 16.25 9.53 -5.82
C PHE A 162 16.91 8.38 -6.60
N GLY A 163 18.20 8.14 -6.35
CA GLY A 163 18.92 7.02 -6.96
C GLY A 163 19.14 7.15 -8.47
N ALA A 164 18.99 8.36 -9.03
CA ALA A 164 19.33 8.67 -10.42
C ALA A 164 20.75 8.23 -10.78
N PHE A 165 21.75 8.42 -9.91
CA PHE A 165 23.12 7.99 -10.18
C PHE A 165 23.24 6.48 -10.39
N LYS A 166 22.40 5.66 -9.76
CA LYS A 166 22.43 4.19 -9.90
C LYS A 166 21.56 3.70 -11.06
N THR A 167 20.42 4.34 -11.25
CA THR A 167 19.35 3.84 -12.13
C THR A 167 19.45 4.39 -13.56
N THR A 168 19.33 5.69 -13.75
CA THR A 168 19.27 6.35 -15.08
C THR A 168 20.61 6.99 -15.48
N GLY A 169 21.44 7.31 -14.49
CA GLY A 169 22.59 8.18 -14.62
C GLY A 169 22.18 9.67 -14.67
N VAL A 170 23.10 10.54 -14.29
CA VAL A 170 22.90 12.00 -14.23
C VAL A 170 23.80 12.66 -15.26
N ILE A 171 23.25 13.52 -16.11
CA ILE A 171 24.05 14.27 -17.08
C ILE A 171 24.69 15.47 -16.40
N CYS A 172 26.02 15.54 -16.48
CA CYS A 172 26.77 16.69 -16.01
C CYS A 172 26.39 17.96 -16.80
N PRO A 173 25.94 19.04 -16.15
CA PRO A 173 25.45 20.23 -16.86
C PRO A 173 26.57 21.02 -17.56
N GLN A 174 27.84 20.78 -17.21
CA GLN A 174 28.97 21.51 -17.79
C GLN A 174 29.60 20.82 -19.00
N CYS A 175 29.72 19.49 -18.97
CA CYS A 175 30.40 18.75 -20.04
C CYS A 175 29.54 17.65 -20.70
N ASN A 176 28.26 17.54 -20.32
CA ASN A 176 27.32 16.53 -20.82
C ASN A 176 27.77 15.07 -20.63
N CYS A 177 28.75 14.82 -19.77
CA CYS A 177 29.17 13.47 -19.42
C CYS A 177 28.10 12.81 -18.54
N LEU A 178 27.76 11.55 -18.81
CA LEU A 178 26.87 10.75 -17.99
C LEU A 178 27.63 10.26 -16.75
N ILE A 179 27.11 10.60 -15.56
CA ILE A 179 27.62 10.18 -14.26
C ILE A 179 26.74 9.03 -13.77
N ARG A 180 27.33 7.86 -13.53
CA ARG A 180 26.62 6.68 -13.06
C ARG A 180 27.51 5.85 -12.14
N THR A 181 26.95 5.37 -11.02
CA THR A 181 27.66 4.57 -10.00
C THR A 181 27.18 3.12 -9.98
#